data_AF-A0A7Y6M7D4-F1
#
_entry.id   AF-A0A7Y6M7D4-F1
#
_cell.length_a   1.000
_cell.length_b   1.000
_cell.length_c   1.000
_cell.angle_alpha   90.00
_cell.angle_beta   90.00
_cell.angle_gamma   90.00
#
_symmetry.space_group_name_H-M   'P 1'
#
loop_
_entity.id
_entity.type
_entity.pdbx_description
1 polymer ?
#
loop_
_entity_poly.entity_id
_entity_poly.type
_entity_poly.pdbx_seq_one_letter_code
_entity_poly.pdbx_strand_id
1 'polypeptide(L)'
;MPGLVQKVAQRAGLNFADRIVCLLCGLGRGKLLNRASFFQLYEARKGRARGLPIHATAHEDLLIFTKPHPLKNASTIQRAA
;
A
#
# COMPACT_ATOMS: atom_id res chain seq x y z
N MET A 1 -6.98 5.78 -4.13
CA MET A 1 -6.30 4.76 -4.95
C MET A 1 -4.79 4.87 -4.75
N PRO A 2 -4.05 3.75 -4.75
CA PRO A 2 -2.63 3.66 -4.35
C PRO A 2 -1.71 4.67 -5.04
N GLY A 3 -1.89 4.93 -6.34
CA GLY A 3 -1.07 5.90 -7.07
C GLY A 3 -1.19 7.34 -6.57
N LEU A 4 -2.33 7.73 -5.97
CA LEU A 4 -2.46 9.05 -5.35
C LEU A 4 -1.64 9.15 -4.06
N VAL A 5 -1.65 8.08 -3.24
CA VAL A 5 -0.84 8.00 -2.01
C VAL A 5 0.65 8.06 -2.37
N GLN A 6 1.08 7.34 -3.39
CA GLN A 6 2.46 7.39 -3.89
C GLN A 6 2.86 8.81 -4.34
N LYS A 7 2.01 9.49 -5.12
CA LYS A 7 2.27 10.88 -5.57
C LYS A 7 2.38 11.85 -4.38
N VAL A 8 1.52 11.71 -3.38
CA VAL A 8 1.58 12.55 -2.16
C VAL A 8 2.85 12.28 -1.36
N ALA A 9 3.23 11.01 -1.18
CA ALA A 9 4.46 10.63 -0.50
C ALA A 9 5.72 11.18 -1.19
N GLN A 10 5.77 11.10 -2.53
CA GLN A 10 6.86 11.69 -3.31
C GLN A 10 6.94 13.21 -3.13
N ARG A 11 5.80 13.91 -3.15
CA ARG A 11 5.75 15.36 -2.87
C ARG A 11 6.17 15.71 -1.45
N ALA A 12 5.98 14.78 -0.51
CA ALA A 12 6.46 14.90 0.87
C ALA A 12 7.96 14.54 1.03
N GLY A 13 8.68 14.28 -0.07
CA GLY A 13 10.11 13.97 -0.06
C GLY A 13 10.45 12.53 0.28
N LEU A 14 9.49 11.60 0.21
CA LEU A 14 9.75 10.17 0.40
C LEU A 14 10.07 9.50 -0.94
N ASN A 15 11.04 8.59 -0.93
CA ASN A 15 11.36 7.77 -2.09
C ASN A 15 10.47 6.53 -2.08
N PHE A 16 9.78 6.29 -3.18
CA PHE A 16 9.03 5.04 -3.37
C PHE A 16 10.02 3.87 -3.53
N ALA A 17 9.89 2.86 -2.69
CA ALA A 17 10.77 1.71 -2.69
C ALA A 17 10.10 0.48 -3.29
N ASP A 18 8.86 0.20 -2.91
CA ASP A 18 8.14 -0.98 -3.40
C ASP A 18 6.62 -0.89 -3.18
N ARG A 19 5.88 -1.75 -3.89
CA ARG A 19 4.45 -2.00 -3.68
C ARG A 19 4.19 -3.50 -3.63
N ILE A 20 3.64 -3.93 -2.51
CA ILE A 20 3.27 -5.33 -2.28
C ILE A 20 1.75 -5.44 -2.26
N VAL A 21 1.22 -6.41 -2.99
CA VAL A 21 -0.20 -6.77 -2.91
C VAL A 21 -0.38 -7.74 -1.75
N CYS A 22 -1.17 -7.34 -0.76
CA CYS A 22 -1.42 -8.12 0.45
C CYS A 22 -2.84 -8.66 0.44
N LEU A 23 -3.00 -9.94 0.79
CA LEU A 23 -4.33 -10.51 0.99
C LEU A 23 -4.94 -9.96 2.29
N LEU A 24 -6.15 -9.41 2.19
CA LEU A 24 -6.91 -8.88 3.31
C LEU A 24 -7.58 -10.03 4.07
N CYS A 25 -6.78 -10.75 4.83
CA CYS A 25 -7.21 -11.90 5.61
C CYS A 25 -6.46 -12.03 6.93
N GLY A 26 -7.09 -12.71 7.89
CA GLY A 26 -6.39 -13.27 9.04
C GLY A 26 -6.09 -14.76 8.82
N LEU A 27 -5.09 -15.28 9.51
CA LEU A 27 -4.83 -16.72 9.60
C LEU A 27 -5.45 -17.25 10.90
N GLY A 28 -6.23 -18.33 10.83
CA GLY A 28 -6.84 -18.93 12.01
C GLY A 28 -7.31 -20.36 11.78
N ARG A 29 -6.95 -21.28 12.69
CA ARG A 29 -7.32 -22.70 12.63
C ARG A 29 -7.01 -23.36 11.27
N GLY A 30 -5.86 -23.04 10.69
CA GLY A 30 -5.45 -23.54 9.37
C GLY A 30 -6.28 -23.00 8.20
N LYS A 31 -7.02 -21.89 8.38
CA LYS A 31 -7.86 -21.28 7.35
C LYS A 31 -7.57 -19.79 7.19
N LEU A 32 -7.91 -19.29 6.01
CA LEU A 32 -8.00 -17.86 5.74
C LEU A 32 -9.35 -17.33 6.24
N LEU A 33 -9.29 -16.30 7.08
CA LEU A 33 -10.46 -15.58 7.57
C LEU A 33 -10.57 -14.26 6.83
N ASN A 34 -11.70 -14.02 6.15
CA ASN A 34 -11.93 -12.77 5.42
C ASN A 34 -11.87 -11.56 6.39
N ARG A 35 -11.12 -10.51 6.02
CA ARG A 35 -11.00 -9.25 6.76
C ARG A 35 -11.43 -8.02 5.96
N ALA A 36 -12.24 -8.21 4.92
CA ALA A 36 -12.89 -7.12 4.20
C ALA A 36 -13.55 -6.13 5.18
N SER A 37 -13.41 -4.84 4.89
CA SER A 37 -13.93 -3.78 5.72
C SER A 37 -15.46 -3.83 5.82
N PHE A 38 -15.99 -3.22 6.87
CA PHE A 38 -17.44 -3.08 7.05
C PHE A 38 -18.12 -2.50 5.80
N PHE A 39 -17.55 -1.44 5.23
CA PHE A 39 -18.08 -0.77 4.05
C PHE A 39 -18.08 -1.68 2.80
N GLN A 40 -16.98 -2.40 2.56
CA GLN A 40 -16.91 -3.35 1.44
C GLN A 40 -17.98 -4.43 1.56
N LEU A 41 -18.17 -4.99 2.75
CA LEU A 41 -19.18 -6.01 2.99
C LEU A 41 -20.60 -5.46 2.91
N TYR A 42 -20.84 -4.25 3.42
CA TYR A 42 -22.14 -3.59 3.38
C TYR A 42 -22.58 -3.34 1.93
N GLU A 43 -21.73 -2.72 1.12
CA GLU A 43 -22.06 -2.43 -0.29
C GLU A 43 -22.21 -3.73 -1.10
N ALA A 44 -21.34 -4.72 -0.89
CA ALA A 44 -21.46 -6.03 -1.56
C ALA A 44 -22.77 -6.74 -1.20
N ARG A 45 -23.22 -6.68 0.06
CA ARG A 45 -24.50 -7.28 0.49
C ARG A 45 -25.70 -6.52 -0.10
N LYS A 46 -25.68 -5.19 -0.06
CA LYS A 46 -26.73 -4.33 -0.61
C LYS A 46 -26.85 -4.45 -2.14
N GLY A 47 -25.73 -4.62 -2.84
CA GLY A 47 -25.70 -4.92 -4.27
C GLY A 47 -26.39 -6.24 -4.58
N ARG A 48 -25.97 -7.31 -3.89
CA ARG A 48 -26.55 -8.66 -4.07
C ARG A 48 -28.04 -8.71 -3.79
N ALA A 49 -28.52 -8.00 -2.76
CA ALA A 49 -29.94 -7.90 -2.45
C ALA A 49 -30.78 -7.27 -3.59
N ARG A 50 -30.14 -6.48 -4.48
CA ARG A 50 -30.77 -5.85 -5.66
C ARG A 50 -30.44 -6.57 -6.97
N GLY A 51 -29.90 -7.79 -6.90
CA GLY A 51 -29.53 -8.58 -8.07
C GLY A 51 -28.21 -8.15 -8.74
N LEU A 52 -27.40 -7.30 -8.10
CA LEU A 52 -26.10 -6.88 -8.62
C LEU A 52 -24.96 -7.78 -8.09
N PRO A 53 -24.11 -8.34 -8.95
CA PRO A 53 -23.01 -9.22 -8.55
C PRO A 53 -21.81 -8.41 -8.03
N ILE A 54 -21.96 -7.75 -6.89
CA ILE A 54 -20.89 -6.98 -6.24
C ILE A 54 -20.08 -7.88 -5.32
N HIS A 55 -18.75 -7.85 -5.48
CA HIS A 55 -17.78 -8.57 -4.66
C HIS A 55 -16.92 -7.58 -3.86
N ALA A 56 -16.60 -7.94 -2.62
CA ALA A 56 -15.62 -7.21 -1.82
C ALA A 56 -14.21 -7.52 -2.32
N THR A 57 -13.37 -6.50 -2.47
CA THR A 57 -11.94 -6.67 -2.81
C THR A 57 -11.23 -7.43 -1.70
N ALA A 58 -10.54 -8.51 -2.06
CA ALA A 58 -9.86 -9.38 -1.09
C ALA A 58 -8.41 -8.97 -0.81
N HIS A 59 -7.89 -7.92 -1.44
CA HIS A 59 -6.50 -7.50 -1.32
C HIS A 59 -6.39 -5.98 -1.12
N GLU A 60 -5.28 -5.57 -0.52
CA GLU A 60 -4.88 -4.17 -0.38
C GLU A 60 -3.42 -3.98 -0.81
N ASP A 61 -3.05 -2.74 -1.10
CA ASP A 61 -1.68 -2.39 -1.47
C ASP A 61 -0.92 -1.88 -0.24
N LEU A 62 0.19 -2.53 0.08
CA LEU A 62 1.20 -2.00 0.99
C LEU A 62 2.22 -1.21 0.17
N LEU A 63 2.28 0.10 0.41
CA LEU A 63 3.28 0.97 -0.22
C LEU A 63 4.45 1.17 0.75
N ILE A 64 5.66 0.86 0.29
CA ILE A 64 6.89 1.00 1.07
C ILE A 64 7.64 2.23 0.58
N PHE A 65 8.01 3.09 1.52
CA PHE A 65 8.78 4.30 1.26
C PHE A 65 10.01 4.36 2.14
N THR A 66 11.08 4.94 1.60
CA THR A 66 12.30 5.23 2.34
C THR A 66 12.50 6.74 2.45
N LYS A 67 13.19 7.15 3.52
CA LYS A 67 13.72 8.51 3.59
C LYS A 67 14.81 8.68 2.52
N PRO A 68 14.98 9.85 1.91
CA PRO A 68 16.14 10.15 1.11
C PRO A 68 17.39 9.84 1.93
N HIS A 69 18.28 9.01 1.39
CA HIS A 69 19.56 8.81 2.06
C HIS A 69 20.29 10.16 1.97
N PRO A 70 20.74 10.74 3.10
CA PRO A 70 21.62 11.89 3.01
C PRO A 70 22.82 11.44 2.19
N LEU A 71 23.06 12.10 1.06
CA LEU A 71 24.29 11.89 0.30
C LEU A 71 25.42 12.01 1.33
N LYS A 72 26.21 10.94 1.50
CA LYS A 72 27.52 11.10 2.14
C LYS A 72 28.24 12.09 1.24
N ASN A 73 28.34 13.35 1.70
CA ASN A 73 29.11 14.35 1.01
C ASN A 73 30.44 13.71 0.66
N ALA A 74 30.73 13.59 -0.63
CA ALA A 74 32.08 13.32 -1.08
C ALA A 74 32.89 14.55 -0.67
N SER A 75 33.41 14.53 0.57
CA SER A 75 34.28 15.55 1.09
C SER A 75 35.55 15.52 0.25
N THR A 76 35.69 16.54 -0.60
CA THR A 76 36.93 17.27 -0.85
C THR A 76 38.20 16.42 -0.87
N ILE A 77 38.61 15.97 -2.07
CA ILE A 77 40.04 15.87 -2.38
C ILE A 77 40.39 17.10 -3.22
N GLN A 78 40.58 18.23 -2.52
CA GLN A 78 41.48 19.28 -2.94
C GLN A 78 42.73 19.13 -2.08
N ARG A 79 43.77 18.49 -2.63
CA ARG A 79 45.20 18.69 -2.32
C ARG A 79 45.94 18.37 -3.62
N ALA A 80 46.36 19.36 -4.42
CA ALA A 80 47.55 20.18 -4.25
C ALA A 80 48.84 19.34 -4.31
N ALA A 81 49.36 19.15 -5.53
CA ALA A 81 50.78 19.23 -5.92
C ALA A 81 50.85 19.17 -7.45
#